data_AF-K7AKB3-F1
#
_entry.id   AF-K7AKB3-F1
#
_cell.length_a   1.000
_cell.length_b   1.000
_cell.length_c   1.000
_cell.angle_alpha   90.00
_cell.angle_beta   90.00
_cell.angle_gamma   90.00
#
_symmetry.space_group_name_H-M   'P 1'
#
loop_
_entity.id
_entity.type
_entity.pdbx_description
1 polymer ?
#
loop_
_entity_poly.entity_id
_entity_poly.type
_entity_poly.pdbx_seq_one_letter_code
_entity_poly.pdbx_strand_id
1 'polypeptide(L)' 'GSGWVWLALDKEAKKLSVETTANQDPLVTKGANLIPLLGIDVWEHAYYLQYKNVRPDYLTNIWKVVNWKYAGEEFFFFF' A
#
# COMPACT_ATOMS: atom_id res chain seq x y z
N GLY A 1 10.43 -1.66 -11.90
CA GLY A 1 10.30 -3.04 -11.41
C GLY A 1 8.92 -3.26 -10.80
N SER A 2 8.72 -4.48 -10.30
CA SER A 2 7.48 -4.96 -9.68
C SER A 2 7.52 -4.83 -8.16
N GLY A 3 6.38 -4.54 -7.53
CA GLY A 3 6.30 -4.40 -6.08
C GLY A 3 5.03 -3.72 -5.61
N TRP A 4 5.06 -3.31 -4.35
CA TRP A 4 3.95 -2.70 -3.63
C TRP A 4 4.38 -1.43 -2.91
N VAL A 5 3.44 -0.49 -2.77
CA VAL A 5 3.54 0.66 -1.87
C VAL A 5 2.52 0.49 -0.75
N TRP A 6 2.93 0.71 0.49
CA TRP A 6 2.12 0.48 1.67
C TRP A 6 1.98 1.75 2.50
N LEU A 7 0.78 2.01 3.01
CA LEU A 7 0.60 2.79 4.24
C LEU A 7 0.63 1.81 5.41
N ALA A 8 1.58 1.98 6.31
CA ALA A 8 1.82 1.07 7.42
C ALA A 8 1.56 1.77 8.76
N LEU A 9 1.01 1.04 9.72
CA LEU A 9 0.99 1.41 11.13
C LEU A 9 2.04 0.57 11.87
N ASP A 10 3.00 1.23 12.49
CA ASP A 10 3.82 0.62 13.53
C ASP A 10 3.00 0.56 14.84
N LYS A 11 2.56 -0.64 15.22
CA LYS A 11 1.74 -0.83 16.41
C LYS A 11 2.49 -0.61 17.74
N GLU A 12 3.82 -0.68 17.72
CA GLU A 12 4.66 -0.46 18.91
C GLU A 12 4.97 1.03 19.08
N ALA A 13 5.44 1.67 18.01
CA ALA A 13 5.76 3.09 18.03
C ALA A 13 4.52 4.00 17.92
N LYS A 14 3.36 3.45 17.56
CA LYS A 14 2.10 4.17 17.26
C LYS A 14 2.31 5.25 16.19
N LYS A 15 3.06 4.91 15.15
CA LYS A 15 3.43 5.81 14.05
C LYS A 15 3.00 5.25 12.71
N LEU A 16 2.60 6.16 11.82
CA LEU A 16 2.37 5.83 10.42
C LEU A 16 3.66 5.96 9.62
N SER A 17 3.88 5.05 8.67
CA SER A 17 4.97 5.12 7.70
C SER A 17 4.50 4.74 6.30
N VAL A 18 5.29 5.15 5.30
CA VAL A 18 5.11 4.73 3.90
C VAL A 18 6.26 3.80 3.56
N GLU A 19 5.94 2.58 3.15
CA GLU A 19 6.92 1.54 2.86
C GLU A 19 6.75 1.01 1.44
N THR A 20 7.84 0.46 0.90
CA THR A 20 7.79 -0.27 -0.38
C THR A 20 8.39 -1.65 -0.24
N THR A 21 7.78 -2.63 -0.90
CA THR A 21 8.31 -3.99 -0.97
C THR A 21 8.48 -4.42 -2.41
N ALA A 22 9.54 -5.19 -2.69
CA ALA A 22 9.81 -5.70 -4.01
C ALA A 22 8.95 -6.94 -4.26
N ASN A 23 8.55 -7.16 -5.52
CA ASN A 23 7.83 -8.36 -5.93
C ASN A 23 6.59 -8.64 -5.07
N GLN A 24 6.53 -9.81 -4.43
CA GLN A 24 5.42 -10.25 -3.58
C GLN A 24 5.79 -10.24 -2.09
N ASP A 25 6.90 -9.59 -1.72
CA ASP A 25 7.30 -9.52 -0.33
C ASP A 25 6.21 -8.77 0.46
N PRO A 26 5.60 -9.38 1.49
CA PRO A 26 4.58 -8.72 2.29
C PRO A 26 5.22 -7.66 3.20
N LEU A 27 4.45 -6.66 3.61
CA LEU A 27 4.92 -5.58 4.50
C LEU A 27 5.59 -6.10 5.78
N VAL A 28 5.13 -7.24 6.32
CA VAL A 28 5.69 -7.87 7.52
C VAL A 28 7.20 -8.20 7.40
N THR A 29 7.72 -8.33 6.18
CA THR A 29 9.17 -8.51 5.94
C THR A 29 10.00 -7.27 6.27
N LYS A 30 9.38 -6.07 6.32
CA LYS A 30 10.01 -4.82 6.76
C LYS A 30 9.97 -4.64 8.28
N GLY A 31 9.06 -5.31 8.96
CA GLY A 31 8.93 -5.30 10.41
C GLY A 31 7.69 -6.06 10.87
N ALA A 32 7.84 -6.94 11.85
CA ALA A 32 6.74 -7.75 12.39
C ALA A 32 5.67 -6.92 13.13
N ASN A 33 6.03 -5.68 13.49
CA ASN A 33 5.17 -4.69 14.12
C ASN A 33 4.40 -3.81 13.12
N LEU A 34 4.70 -3.91 11.83
CA LEU A 34 4.04 -3.11 10.79
C LEU A 34 2.74 -3.79 10.34
N ILE A 35 1.64 -3.04 10.45
CA ILE A 35 0.32 -3.43 9.98
C ILE A 35 0.00 -2.69 8.68
N PRO A 36 -0.36 -3.39 7.58
CA PRO A 36 -0.74 -2.73 6.34
C PRO A 36 -2.14 -2.14 6.44
N LEU A 37 -2.27 -0.82 6.33
CA LEU A 37 -3.56 -0.12 6.29
C LEU A 37 -4.06 0.07 4.84
N LEU A 38 -3.14 0.26 3.92
CA LEU A 38 -3.39 0.37 2.48
C LEU A 38 -2.22 -0.24 1.72
N GLY A 39 -2.52 -1.00 0.67
CA GLY A 39 -1.54 -1.49 -0.30
C GLY A 39 -1.91 -1.06 -1.71
N ILE A 40 -0.94 -0.53 -2.46
CA ILE A 40 -1.08 -0.21 -3.88
C ILE A 40 -0.13 -1.11 -4.66
N ASP A 41 -0.71 -1.97 -5.50
CA ASP A 41 0.04 -2.81 -6.44
C ASP A 41 0.62 -1.92 -7.56
N VAL A 42 1.94 -1.95 -7.74
CA VAL A 42 2.66 -1.24 -8.81
C VAL A 42 3.36 -2.20 -9.79
N TRP A 43 2.97 -3.48 -9.79
CA TRP A 43 3.25 -4.39 -10.90
C TRP A 43 2.54 -3.90 -12.17
N GLU A 44 3.17 -4.11 -13.33
CA GLU A 44 2.60 -3.64 -14.59
C GLU A 44 1.22 -4.26 -14.86
N HIS A 45 0.99 -5.52 -14.47
CA HIS A 45 -0.32 -6.17 -14.63
C HIS A 45 -1.47 -5.43 -13.94
N ALA A 46 -1.20 -4.62 -12.91
CA ALA A 46 -2.23 -3.91 -12.16
C ALA A 46 -2.83 -2.75 -12.95
N TYR A 47 -2.08 -2.20 -13.93
CA TYR A 47 -2.47 -0.98 -14.63
C TYR A 47 -2.30 -1.03 -16.15
N TYR A 48 -1.54 -1.97 -16.71
CA TYR A 48 -1.07 -1.89 -18.10
C TYR A 48 -2.19 -1.86 -19.14
N LEU A 49 -3.30 -2.58 -18.93
CA LEU A 49 -4.38 -2.59 -19.92
C LEU A 49 -5.03 -1.21 -20.10
N GLN A 50 -5.17 -0.44 -19.00
CA GLN A 50 -5.82 0.87 -18.99
C GLN A 50 -4.84 2.04 -19.14
N TYR A 51 -3.67 1.97 -18.50
CA TYR A 51 -2.70 3.07 -18.41
C TYR A 51 -1.39 2.81 -19.18
N LYS A 52 -1.22 1.61 -19.77
CA LYS A 52 -0.01 1.20 -20.49
C LYS A 52 1.25 1.43 -19.64
N ASN A 53 2.26 2.09 -20.20
CA ASN A 53 3.51 2.43 -19.51
C ASN A 53 3.40 3.67 -18.60
N VAL A 54 2.23 4.34 -18.53
CA VAL A 54 2.05 5.59 -17.79
C VAL A 54 1.60 5.30 -16.35
N ARG A 55 2.49 4.68 -15.57
CA ARG A 55 2.28 4.44 -14.13
C ARG A 55 1.85 5.68 -13.34
N PRO A 56 2.38 6.91 -13.60
CA PRO A 56 1.94 8.11 -12.89
C PRO A 56 0.44 8.40 -13.01
N ASP A 57 -0.18 8.08 -14.15
CA ASP A 57 -1.62 8.30 -14.35
C ASP A 57 -2.46 7.31 -13.54
N TYR A 58 -2.02 6.05 -13.47
CA TYR A 58 -2.61 5.06 -12.56
C TYR A 58 -2.54 5.53 -11.11
N LEU A 59 -1.35 5.95 -10.66
CA LEU A 59 -1.14 6.45 -9.29
C LEU A 59 -1.90 7.73 -9.00
N THR A 60 -2.22 8.55 -10.01
CA THR A 60 -3.07 9.73 -9.84
C THR A 60 -4.54 9.33 -9.66
N ASN A 61 -5.01 8.28 -10.35
CA ASN A 61 -6.41 7.88 -10.34
C ASN A 61 -6.79 6.92 -9.21
N ILE A 62 -5.87 6.09 -8.72
CA ILE A 62 -6.15 5.07 -7.71
C ILE A 62 -6.76 5.68 -6.42
N TRP A 63 -6.35 6.89 -6.05
CA TRP A 63 -6.85 7.60 -4.86
C TRP A 63 -8.36 7.87 -4.88
N LYS A 64 -9.00 7.86 -6.05
CA LYS A 64 -10.46 8.05 -6.19
C LYS A 64 -11.27 6.84 -5.71
N VAL A 65 -10.65 5.67 -5.65
CA VAL A 65 -11.31 4.39 -5.33
C VAL A 65 -10.75 3.71 -4.09
N VAL A 66 -9.79 4.34 -3.41
CA VAL A 66 -9.24 3.82 -2.15
C VAL A 66 -10.35 3.75 -1.09
N ASN A 67 -10.48 2.58 -0.47
CA ASN A 67 -11.40 2.38 0.65
C ASN A 67 -10.78 2.89 1.96
N TRP A 68 -10.88 4.19 2.21
CA TRP A 68 -10.39 4.82 3.44
C TRP A 68 -11.13 4.35 4.69
N LYS A 69 -12.38 3.87 4.55
CA LYS A 69 -13.14 3.33 5.68
C LYS A 69 -12.45 2.08 6.24
N TYR A 70 -12.07 1.15 5.37
CA TYR A 70 -11.31 -0.04 5.77
C TYR A 70 -9.98 0.33 6.45
N ALA A 71 -9.20 1.23 5.84
CA ALA A 71 -7.94 1.69 6.43
C ALA A 71 -8.13 2.33 7.82
N GLY A 72 -9.23 3.07 8.02
CA GLY A 72 -9.61 3.64 9.31
C GLY A 72 -10.00 2.57 10.34
N GLU A 73 -10.83 1.60 9.96
CA GLU A 73 -11.23 0.49 10.83
C GLU A 73 -10.02 -0.32 11.31
N GLU A 74 -9.11 -0.67 10.39
CA GLU A 74 -7.85 -1.35 10.71
C GLU A 74 -6.95 -0.50 11.61
N PHE A 75 -6.84 0.80 11.33
CA PHE A 75 -6.08 1.72 12.19
C PHE A 75 -6.61 1.71 13.62
N PHE A 76 -7.93 1.88 13.81
CA PHE A 76 -8.53 1.90 15.16
C PHE A 76 -8.47 0.55 15.87
N PHE A 77 -8.43 -0.56 15.15
CA PHE A 77 -8.29 -1.87 15.75
C PHE A 77 -6.90 -2.10 16.37
N PHE A 78 -5.85 -1.56 15.75
CA PHE A 78 -4.45 -1.77 16.17
C PHE A 78 -3.80 -0.58 16.90
N PHE A 79 -4.40 0.60 16.85
CA PHE A 79 -3.98 1.77 17.60
C PHE A 79 -4.40 1.67 19.07
#